data_AF-A0A8T3TYW9-F1
#
_entry.id   AF-A0A8T3TYW9-F1
#
_cell.length_a   1.000
_cell.length_b   1.000
_cell.length_c   1.000
_cell.angle_alpha   90.00
_cell.angle_beta   90.00
_cell.angle_gamma   90.00
#
_symmetry.space_group_name_H-M   'P 1'
#
loop_
_entity.id
_entity.type
_entity.pdbx_description
1 polymer ?
#
loop_
_entity_poly.entity_id
_entity_poly.type
_entity_poly.pdbx_seq_one_letter_code
_entity_poly.pdbx_strand_id
1 'polypeptide(L)'
;MSEETTISKLISDEKITNESSVMDSLKCYVRSLPLEERMKERSVIHDFIESIGENKKLINIRPPEVGDYSQQITSRMANSDTQSRLASIKKFLQFLHENELISQELNIPSHLRSKRIVTTRKTKNKSKLIEDGPKLTRSRFKSLMSQMDKLNKQKMDLAGDIQNAREDGDVRENAPLEAAREAQAMVMAKITDIENLMRGAIIIDDSSQSTSKGKVNIGTKVNLKNLDNNEVHSFQLVDYHEADPLNGKISVDSPVGKIILGKSKNDKVTVKSPSGDIDYQIVSNSDR
;
A
#
# COMPACT_ATOMS: atom_id res chain seq x y z
N MET A 1 26.42 -42.32 16.21
CA MET A 1 26.43 -43.36 17.27
C MET A 1 27.27 -42.99 18.50
N SER A 2 27.88 -41.80 18.61
CA SER A 2 28.73 -41.41 19.77
C SER A 2 28.22 -40.22 20.59
N GLU A 3 27.28 -39.43 20.07
CA GLU A 3 26.75 -38.23 20.76
C GLU A 3 25.54 -38.55 21.66
N GLU A 4 24.62 -39.38 21.20
CA GLU A 4 23.44 -39.82 21.97
C GLU A 4 23.81 -40.50 23.30
N THR A 5 24.85 -41.34 23.30
CA THR A 5 25.30 -42.07 24.50
C THR A 5 25.93 -41.15 25.56
N THR A 6 26.42 -39.98 25.17
CA THR A 6 27.07 -39.02 26.08
C THR A 6 26.02 -38.11 26.75
N ILE A 7 24.99 -37.72 25.99
CA ILE A 7 23.89 -36.87 26.46
C ILE A 7 23.00 -37.61 27.46
N SER A 8 22.61 -38.86 27.16
CA SER A 8 21.80 -39.66 28.09
C SER A 8 22.52 -39.91 29.42
N LYS A 9 23.87 -40.00 29.40
CA LYS A 9 24.70 -40.19 30.59
C LYS A 9 24.78 -38.91 31.45
N LEU A 10 24.89 -37.74 30.83
CA LEU A 10 24.85 -36.43 31.49
C LEU A 10 23.49 -36.16 32.17
N ILE A 11 22.39 -36.55 31.52
CA ILE A 11 21.03 -36.42 32.07
C ILE A 11 20.84 -37.35 33.27
N SER A 12 21.37 -38.58 33.20
CA SER A 12 21.34 -39.52 34.32
C SER A 12 22.21 -39.11 35.51
N ASP A 13 23.39 -38.51 35.25
CA ASP A 13 24.32 -38.07 36.30
C ASP A 13 23.79 -36.83 37.06
N GLU A 14 23.03 -35.96 36.41
CA GLU A 14 22.45 -34.75 37.03
C GLU A 14 21.03 -34.96 37.59
N LYS A 15 20.44 -36.16 37.48
CA LYS A 15 19.08 -36.50 37.94
C LYS A 15 18.01 -35.51 37.46
N ILE A 16 18.12 -35.03 36.23
CA ILE A 16 17.15 -34.09 35.67
C ILE A 16 15.91 -34.89 35.25
N THR A 17 14.76 -34.51 35.81
CA THR A 17 13.46 -35.09 35.49
C THR A 17 12.51 -33.99 35.04
N ASN A 18 11.33 -34.35 34.57
CA ASN A 18 10.32 -33.41 34.06
C ASN A 18 9.82 -32.41 35.13
N GLU A 19 10.15 -32.69 36.40
CA GLU A 19 9.87 -31.83 37.55
C GLU A 19 11.01 -30.90 37.96
N SER A 20 12.19 -31.04 37.34
CA SER A 20 13.34 -30.16 37.57
C SER A 20 13.08 -28.74 37.08
N SER A 21 13.85 -27.79 37.61
CA SER A 21 13.75 -26.39 37.22
C SER A 21 14.25 -26.19 35.77
N VAL A 22 13.70 -25.21 35.06
CA VAL A 22 14.19 -24.85 33.72
C VAL A 22 15.67 -24.46 33.77
N MET A 23 16.12 -23.86 34.88
CA MET A 23 17.51 -23.44 35.05
C MET A 23 18.49 -24.62 35.18
N ASP A 24 18.07 -25.75 35.75
CA ASP A 24 18.91 -26.96 35.80
C ASP A 24 19.05 -27.61 34.42
N SER A 25 18.00 -27.54 33.60
CA SER A 25 18.07 -28.03 32.21
C SER A 25 19.04 -27.22 31.34
N LEU A 26 19.22 -25.93 31.62
CA LEU A 26 20.21 -25.10 30.92
C LEU A 26 21.64 -25.56 31.21
N LYS A 27 21.94 -25.98 32.44
CA LYS A 27 23.28 -26.47 32.80
C LYS A 27 23.62 -27.74 32.01
N CYS A 28 22.66 -28.64 31.86
CA CYS A 28 22.80 -29.87 31.07
C CYS A 28 22.98 -29.56 29.58
N TYR A 29 22.15 -28.68 29.02
CA TYR A 29 22.24 -28.28 27.61
C TYR A 29 23.55 -27.56 27.26
N VAL A 30 24.05 -26.67 28.13
CA VAL A 30 25.34 -26.01 27.88
C VAL A 30 26.51 -27.00 27.92
N ARG A 31 26.40 -28.08 28.70
CA ARG A 31 27.40 -29.15 28.75
C ARG A 31 27.37 -30.05 27.51
N SER A 32 26.22 -30.22 26.87
CA SER A 32 26.11 -31.01 25.62
C SER A 32 26.68 -30.28 24.39
N LEU A 33 26.85 -28.95 24.44
CA LEU A 33 27.38 -28.16 23.33
C LEU A 33 28.91 -28.07 23.28
N PRO A 34 29.51 -27.80 22.10
CA PRO A 34 30.93 -27.49 21.95
C PRO A 34 31.34 -26.22 22.70
N LEU A 35 32.56 -26.20 23.26
CA LEU A 35 33.08 -25.13 24.15
C LEU A 35 32.94 -23.70 23.57
N GLU A 36 33.07 -23.54 22.25
CA GLU A 36 33.03 -22.25 21.56
C GLU A 36 31.62 -21.61 21.55
N GLU A 37 30.58 -22.44 21.60
CA GLU A 37 29.17 -21.99 21.51
C GLU A 37 28.54 -21.81 22.91
N ARG A 38 29.12 -22.43 23.94
CA ARG A 38 28.59 -22.44 25.31
C ARG A 38 28.29 -21.07 25.88
N MET A 39 29.20 -20.10 25.73
CA MET A 39 29.01 -18.78 26.33
C MET A 39 27.87 -17.99 25.64
N LYS A 40 27.80 -18.08 24.31
CA LYS A 40 26.77 -17.39 23.52
C LYS A 40 25.39 -17.99 23.77
N GLU A 41 25.27 -19.32 23.66
CA GLU A 41 23.99 -20.00 23.89
C GLU A 41 23.53 -19.89 25.34
N ARG A 42 24.45 -19.99 26.32
CA ARG A 42 24.14 -19.80 27.74
C ARG A 42 23.54 -18.43 28.01
N SER A 43 24.13 -17.35 27.47
CA SER A 43 23.60 -16.00 27.68
C SER A 43 22.21 -15.85 27.07
N VAL A 44 22.00 -16.32 25.85
CA VAL A 44 20.71 -16.17 25.14
C VAL A 44 19.61 -16.98 25.83
N ILE A 45 19.91 -18.20 26.27
CA ILE A 45 18.91 -19.06 26.93
C ILE A 45 18.67 -18.60 28.36
N HIS A 46 19.67 -18.06 29.05
CA HIS A 46 19.47 -17.44 30.37
C HIS A 46 18.46 -16.29 30.29
N ASP A 47 18.62 -15.37 29.32
CA ASP A 47 17.68 -14.27 29.10
C ASP A 47 16.23 -14.79 28.86
N PHE A 48 16.10 -15.94 28.20
CA PHE A 48 14.81 -16.61 27.96
C PHE A 48 14.23 -17.23 29.24
N ILE A 49 15.06 -17.89 30.05
CA ILE A 49 14.65 -18.52 31.31
C ILE A 49 14.25 -17.46 32.34
N GLU A 50 14.97 -16.34 32.42
CA GLU A 50 14.62 -15.21 33.28
C GLU A 50 13.22 -14.67 32.94
N SER A 51 12.87 -14.60 31.65
CA SER A 51 11.56 -14.15 31.22
C SER A 51 10.41 -15.11 31.53
N ILE A 52 10.67 -16.43 31.60
CA ILE A 52 9.64 -17.45 31.90
C ILE A 52 9.57 -17.74 33.40
N GLY A 53 10.68 -17.52 34.11
CA GLY A 53 10.88 -17.80 35.53
C GLY A 53 11.85 -18.96 35.76
N GLU A 54 12.96 -18.68 36.46
CA GLU A 54 14.06 -19.63 36.70
C GLU A 54 13.63 -20.90 37.44
N ASN A 55 12.69 -20.77 38.39
CA ASN A 55 12.22 -21.86 39.25
C ASN A 55 11.02 -22.62 38.66
N LYS A 56 10.63 -22.33 37.42
CA LYS A 56 9.50 -23.01 36.80
C LYS A 56 9.86 -24.46 36.49
N LYS A 57 8.92 -25.38 36.68
CA LYS A 57 9.11 -26.79 36.29
C LYS A 57 9.02 -26.94 34.78
N LEU A 58 9.84 -27.81 34.19
CA LEU A 58 9.87 -28.08 32.75
C LEU A 58 8.50 -28.49 32.19
N ILE A 59 7.76 -29.32 32.92
CA ILE A 59 6.39 -29.75 32.56
C ILE A 59 5.38 -28.60 32.44
N ASN A 60 5.65 -27.46 33.08
CA ASN A 60 4.74 -26.32 33.12
C ASN A 60 5.05 -25.23 32.08
N ILE A 61 6.01 -25.45 31.19
CA ILE A 61 6.30 -24.52 30.10
C ILE A 61 5.16 -24.58 29.08
N ARG A 62 4.43 -23.48 28.92
CA ARG A 62 3.30 -23.40 27.97
C ARG A 62 3.70 -22.67 26.69
N PRO A 63 3.16 -23.04 25.51
CA PRO A 63 3.49 -22.37 24.26
C PRO A 63 3.19 -20.86 24.19
N PRO A 64 2.12 -20.33 24.82
CA PRO A 64 1.88 -18.89 24.84
C PRO A 64 3.05 -18.10 25.43
N GLU A 65 3.68 -18.62 26.48
CA GLU A 65 4.77 -17.94 27.20
C GLU A 65 6.04 -17.87 26.35
N VAL A 66 6.31 -18.95 25.61
CA VAL A 66 7.38 -19.01 24.62
C VAL A 66 7.11 -18.04 23.46
N GLY A 67 5.84 -17.91 23.07
CA GLY A 67 5.38 -16.93 22.08
C GLY A 67 5.55 -15.49 22.56
N ASP A 68 5.23 -15.19 23.82
CA ASP A 68 5.32 -13.85 24.40
C ASP A 68 6.77 -13.35 24.45
N TYR A 69 7.71 -14.22 24.83
CA TYR A 69 9.14 -13.88 24.77
C TYR A 69 9.59 -13.52 23.35
N SER A 70 9.16 -14.30 22.34
CA SER A 70 9.50 -14.01 20.94
C SER A 70 9.00 -12.64 20.48
N GLN A 71 7.83 -12.21 20.97
CA GLN A 71 7.27 -10.88 20.67
C GLN A 71 8.06 -9.78 21.37
N GLN A 72 8.43 -10.00 22.64
CA GLN A 72 9.21 -9.03 23.40
C GLN A 72 10.57 -8.74 22.76
N ILE A 73 11.32 -9.76 22.34
CA ILE A 73 12.63 -9.53 21.71
C ILE A 73 12.51 -8.94 20.31
N THR A 74 11.47 -9.32 19.55
CA THR A 74 11.20 -8.75 18.22
C THR A 74 10.88 -7.25 18.31
N SER A 75 10.31 -6.79 19.43
CA SER A 75 10.01 -5.37 19.63
C SER A 75 11.23 -4.53 20.03
N ARG A 76 12.27 -5.14 20.61
CA ARG A 76 13.41 -4.44 21.22
C ARG A 76 14.68 -4.45 20.38
N MET A 77 14.81 -5.37 19.42
CA MET A 77 16.07 -5.64 18.71
C MET A 77 15.90 -5.69 17.18
N ALA A 78 17.01 -5.54 16.45
CA ALA A 78 17.04 -5.66 15.00
C ALA A 78 16.73 -7.10 14.52
N ASN A 79 16.12 -7.22 13.34
CA ASN A 79 15.59 -8.49 12.82
C ASN A 79 16.66 -9.58 12.58
N SER A 80 17.91 -9.21 12.30
CA SER A 80 19.02 -10.17 12.15
C SER A 80 19.35 -10.86 13.48
N ASP A 81 19.36 -10.09 14.55
CA ASP A 81 19.82 -10.52 15.86
C ASP A 81 18.72 -11.27 16.62
N THR A 82 17.46 -10.97 16.31
CA THR A 82 16.32 -11.73 16.83
C THR A 82 16.25 -13.12 16.23
N GLN A 83 16.55 -13.27 14.93
CA GLN A 83 16.55 -14.57 14.25
C GLN A 83 17.62 -15.51 14.81
N SER A 84 18.84 -15.02 15.06
CA SER A 84 19.91 -15.83 15.64
C SER A 84 19.60 -16.25 17.08
N ARG A 85 19.04 -15.36 17.91
CA ARG A 85 18.61 -15.68 19.28
C ARG A 85 17.46 -16.69 19.32
N LEU A 86 16.45 -16.50 18.47
CA LEU A 86 15.33 -17.44 18.34
C LEU A 86 15.82 -18.82 17.86
N ALA A 87 16.84 -18.88 16.99
CA ALA A 87 17.42 -20.15 16.55
C ALA A 87 18.08 -20.91 17.72
N SER A 88 18.86 -20.24 18.58
CA SER A 88 19.45 -20.86 19.77
C SER A 88 18.39 -21.37 20.75
N ILE A 89 17.32 -20.61 20.99
CA ILE A 89 16.24 -21.04 21.88
C ILE A 89 15.46 -22.23 21.27
N LYS A 90 15.29 -22.24 19.95
CA LYS A 90 14.65 -23.36 19.25
C LYS A 90 15.46 -24.66 19.39
N LYS A 91 16.79 -24.59 19.28
CA LYS A 91 17.68 -25.75 19.51
C LYS A 91 17.57 -26.26 20.95
N PHE A 92 17.53 -25.36 21.92
CA PHE A 92 17.34 -25.71 23.33
C PHE A 92 16.00 -26.42 23.59
N LEU A 93 14.90 -25.87 23.07
CA LEU A 93 13.58 -26.49 23.22
C LEU A 93 13.46 -27.81 22.47
N GLN A 94 14.14 -27.94 21.33
CA GLN A 94 14.23 -29.20 20.60
C GLN A 94 15.00 -30.26 21.41
N PHE A 95 16.12 -29.89 22.03
CA PHE A 95 16.86 -30.77 22.94
C PHE A 95 15.99 -31.27 24.10
N LEU A 96 15.18 -30.40 24.71
CA LEU A 96 14.28 -30.79 25.79
C LEU A 96 13.17 -31.74 25.30
N HIS A 97 12.68 -31.55 24.08
CA HIS A 97 11.70 -32.44 23.47
C HIS A 97 12.28 -33.82 23.11
N GLU A 98 13.48 -33.85 22.52
CA GLU A 98 14.19 -35.08 22.13
C GLU A 98 14.53 -35.96 23.34
N ASN A 99 14.77 -35.36 24.51
CA ASN A 99 15.06 -36.07 25.75
C ASN A 99 13.81 -36.32 26.63
N GLU A 100 12.60 -36.17 26.08
CA GLU A 100 11.31 -36.40 26.77
C GLU A 100 11.08 -35.55 28.04
N LEU A 101 11.83 -34.46 28.19
CA LEU A 101 11.76 -33.57 29.36
C LEU A 101 10.54 -32.64 29.32
N ILE A 102 9.88 -32.51 28.17
CA ILE A 102 8.66 -31.73 27.95
C ILE A 102 7.62 -32.58 27.20
N SER A 103 6.33 -32.35 27.48
CA SER A 103 5.20 -33.07 26.89
C SER A 103 5.18 -33.02 25.35
N GLN A 104 5.12 -34.19 24.72
CA GLN A 104 5.16 -34.41 23.26
C GLN A 104 3.98 -33.78 22.47
N GLU A 105 2.88 -33.41 23.12
CA GLU A 105 1.64 -33.02 22.42
C GLU A 105 1.63 -31.60 21.83
N LEU A 106 2.67 -30.81 22.07
CA LEU A 106 2.71 -29.43 21.60
C LEU A 106 4.09 -29.17 21.01
N ASN A 107 4.10 -28.91 19.71
CA ASN A 107 5.30 -28.58 18.96
C ASN A 107 5.77 -27.16 19.37
N ILE A 108 6.24 -27.01 20.62
CA ILE A 108 6.68 -25.78 21.27
C ILE A 108 7.73 -25.02 20.41
N PRO A 109 8.65 -25.71 19.69
CA PRO A 109 9.55 -25.06 18.73
C PRO A 109 8.84 -24.34 17.57
N SER A 110 7.61 -24.72 17.22
CA SER A 110 6.84 -24.15 16.10
C SER A 110 6.14 -22.82 16.45
N HIS A 111 6.00 -22.52 17.74
CA HIS A 111 5.42 -21.27 18.27
C HIS A 111 6.46 -20.15 18.41
N LEU A 112 7.73 -20.49 18.26
CA LEU A 112 8.86 -19.56 18.22
C LEU A 112 8.99 -18.92 16.82
N ARG A 113 7.89 -18.38 16.30
CA ARG A 113 7.92 -17.61 15.06
C ARG A 113 8.19 -16.17 15.44
N SER A 114 9.31 -15.61 14.97
CA SER A 114 9.35 -14.15 14.77
C SER A 114 8.08 -13.85 13.99
N LYS A 115 7.16 -13.09 14.58
CA LYS A 115 6.14 -12.47 13.75
C LYS A 115 6.99 -11.69 12.76
N ARG A 116 7.11 -12.19 11.52
CA ARG A 116 7.40 -11.32 10.39
C ARG A 116 6.50 -10.16 10.72
N ILE A 117 7.04 -8.96 10.86
CA ILE A 117 6.21 -7.80 10.81
C ILE A 117 5.57 -7.95 9.42
N VAL A 118 4.44 -8.67 9.36
CA VAL A 118 3.23 -8.22 8.76
C VAL A 118 3.20 -6.84 9.35
N THR A 119 3.84 -5.92 8.63
CA THR A 119 3.38 -4.56 8.56
C THR A 119 1.91 -4.82 8.50
N THR A 120 1.22 -4.48 9.60
CA THR A 120 -0.22 -4.37 9.55
C THR A 120 -0.43 -3.77 8.19
N ARG A 121 -1.08 -4.50 7.29
CA ARG A 121 -1.66 -3.85 6.14
C ARG A 121 -2.69 -2.94 6.81
N LYS A 122 -2.24 -1.82 7.43
CA LYS A 122 -2.76 -0.49 7.21
C LYS A 122 -3.23 -0.60 5.80
N THR A 123 -4.53 -0.55 5.67
CA THR A 123 -5.34 -0.56 4.47
C THR A 123 -4.74 0.37 3.41
N LYS A 124 -3.56 0.03 2.89
CA LYS A 124 -2.83 0.72 1.83
C LYS A 124 -3.53 0.51 0.51
N ASN A 125 -4.45 -0.46 0.43
CA ASN A 125 -5.25 -0.66 -0.77
C ASN A 125 -6.38 0.37 -0.90
N LYS A 126 -6.83 1.01 0.19
CA LYS A 126 -7.76 2.15 0.04
C LYS A 126 -7.01 3.40 -0.42
N SER A 127 -5.81 3.66 0.10
CA SER A 127 -5.01 4.81 -0.32
C SER A 127 -4.39 4.64 -1.71
N LYS A 128 -3.97 3.42 -2.13
CA LYS A 128 -3.47 3.20 -3.50
C LYS A 128 -4.55 3.39 -4.57
N LEU A 129 -5.77 2.91 -4.33
CA LEU A 129 -6.89 3.14 -5.25
C LEU A 129 -7.27 4.62 -5.34
N ILE A 130 -7.00 5.39 -4.28
CA ILE A 130 -7.18 6.84 -4.29
C ILE A 130 -5.97 7.52 -4.93
N GLU A 131 -4.73 7.05 -4.78
CA GLU A 131 -3.52 7.69 -5.34
C GLU A 131 -3.39 7.53 -6.88
N ASP A 132 -3.93 6.47 -7.46
CA ASP A 132 -3.93 6.21 -8.91
C ASP A 132 -5.24 6.64 -9.62
N GLY A 133 -6.17 7.26 -8.89
CA GLY A 133 -7.43 7.75 -9.44
C GLY A 133 -7.26 8.96 -10.37
N PRO A 134 -8.21 9.21 -11.30
CA PRO A 134 -8.15 10.36 -12.20
C PRO A 134 -8.05 11.67 -11.41
N LYS A 135 -7.06 12.50 -11.73
CA LYS A 135 -6.79 13.76 -11.04
C LYS A 135 -7.63 14.85 -11.66
N LEU A 136 -8.61 15.33 -10.91
CA LEU A 136 -9.52 16.38 -11.37
C LEU A 136 -9.24 17.71 -10.69
N THR A 137 -9.30 18.80 -11.46
CA THR A 137 -9.31 20.15 -10.94
C THR A 137 -10.65 20.45 -10.27
N ARG A 138 -10.65 21.29 -9.23
CA ARG A 138 -11.88 21.70 -8.53
C ARG A 138 -12.91 22.35 -9.47
N SER A 139 -12.43 23.11 -10.46
CA SER A 139 -13.26 23.73 -11.49
C SER A 139 -13.96 22.68 -12.37
N ARG A 140 -13.24 21.64 -12.79
CA ARG A 140 -13.82 20.55 -13.57
C ARG A 140 -14.82 19.75 -12.77
N PHE A 141 -14.50 19.41 -11.51
CA PHE A 141 -15.40 18.68 -10.63
C PHE A 141 -16.75 19.39 -10.47
N LYS A 142 -16.73 20.72 -10.26
CA LYS A 142 -17.96 21.54 -10.23
C LYS A 142 -18.72 21.51 -11.56
N SER A 143 -18.00 21.55 -12.68
CA SER A 143 -18.61 21.48 -14.01
C SER A 143 -19.25 20.12 -14.27
N LEU A 144 -18.62 19.01 -13.84
CA LEU A 144 -19.18 17.66 -13.91
C LEU A 144 -20.45 17.52 -13.07
N MET A 145 -20.46 18.09 -11.86
CA MET A 145 -21.65 18.11 -11.00
C MET A 145 -22.81 18.84 -11.68
N SER A 146 -22.57 20.03 -12.26
CA SER A 146 -23.60 20.75 -13.00
C SER A 146 -24.07 20.02 -14.27
N GLN A 147 -23.16 19.32 -14.97
CA GLN A 147 -23.52 18.49 -16.12
C GLN A 147 -24.41 17.31 -15.69
N MET A 148 -24.06 16.65 -14.59
CA MET A 148 -24.83 15.56 -14.00
C MET A 148 -26.25 16.00 -13.61
N ASP A 149 -26.40 17.18 -13.01
CA ASP A 149 -27.72 17.72 -12.66
C ASP A 149 -28.59 17.97 -13.90
N LYS A 150 -28.00 18.50 -14.99
CA LYS A 150 -28.71 18.69 -16.26
C LYS A 150 -29.14 17.37 -16.88
N LEU A 151 -28.26 16.37 -16.89
CA LEU A 151 -28.58 15.03 -17.41
C LEU A 151 -29.65 14.33 -16.57
N ASN A 152 -29.63 14.51 -15.24
CA ASN A 152 -30.68 13.97 -14.37
C ASN A 152 -32.05 14.59 -14.67
N LYS A 153 -32.12 15.90 -14.94
CA LYS A 153 -33.36 16.54 -15.39
C LYS A 153 -33.83 15.98 -16.73
N GLN A 154 -32.92 15.93 -17.72
CA GLN A 154 -33.21 15.36 -19.03
C GLN A 154 -33.70 13.90 -18.96
N LYS A 155 -33.14 13.09 -18.05
CA LYS A 155 -33.60 11.72 -17.79
C LYS A 155 -35.05 11.66 -17.32
N MET A 156 -35.47 12.64 -16.49
CA MET A 156 -36.86 12.73 -16.03
C MET A 156 -37.80 13.17 -17.16
N ASP A 157 -37.37 14.13 -17.97
CA ASP A 157 -38.14 14.60 -19.13
C ASP A 157 -38.38 13.46 -20.13
N LEU A 158 -37.33 12.70 -20.48
CA LEU A 158 -37.42 11.53 -21.35
C LEU A 158 -38.30 10.41 -20.77
N ALA A 159 -38.36 10.27 -19.45
CA ALA A 159 -39.28 9.31 -18.82
C ALA A 159 -40.74 9.73 -19.01
N GLY A 160 -41.02 11.04 -18.98
CA GLY A 160 -42.33 11.59 -19.35
C GLY A 160 -42.67 11.35 -20.81
N ASP A 161 -41.72 11.58 -21.72
CA ASP A 161 -41.90 11.34 -23.16
C ASP A 161 -42.20 9.86 -23.47
N ILE A 162 -41.51 8.93 -22.79
CA ILE A 162 -41.77 7.48 -22.91
C ILE A 162 -43.18 7.12 -22.40
N GLN A 163 -43.64 7.79 -21.33
CA GLN A 163 -44.98 7.56 -20.80
C GLN A 163 -46.05 8.08 -21.77
N ASN A 164 -45.90 9.29 -22.28
CA ASN A 164 -46.80 9.88 -23.28
C ASN A 164 -46.85 9.01 -24.55
N ALA A 165 -45.69 8.61 -25.09
CA ALA A 165 -45.62 7.75 -26.27
C ALA A 165 -46.19 6.34 -26.03
N ARG A 166 -46.23 5.85 -24.78
CA ARG A 166 -46.91 4.60 -24.42
C ARG A 166 -48.44 4.74 -24.41
N GLU A 167 -48.95 5.89 -23.99
CA GLU A 167 -50.39 6.17 -23.93
C GLU A 167 -51.02 6.30 -25.32
N ASP A 168 -50.23 6.68 -26.33
CA ASP A 168 -50.65 6.73 -27.75
C ASP A 168 -50.94 5.35 -28.38
N GLY A 169 -50.68 4.24 -27.66
CA GLY A 169 -51.41 2.97 -27.84
C GLY A 169 -50.97 2.03 -28.97
N ASP A 170 -50.22 2.47 -29.99
CA ASP A 170 -49.71 1.58 -31.05
C ASP A 170 -48.25 1.16 -30.81
N VAL A 171 -48.05 0.16 -29.96
CA VAL A 171 -46.73 -0.21 -29.40
C VAL A 171 -45.84 -0.96 -30.40
N ARG A 172 -46.38 -1.46 -31.53
CA ARG A 172 -45.64 -2.38 -32.43
C ARG A 172 -44.75 -1.67 -33.46
N GLU A 173 -45.00 -0.40 -33.78
CA GLU A 173 -44.19 0.39 -34.74
C GLU A 173 -43.95 1.85 -34.28
N ASN A 174 -43.94 2.10 -32.97
CA ASN A 174 -43.76 3.45 -32.44
C ASN A 174 -42.28 3.88 -32.47
N ALA A 175 -41.83 4.37 -33.62
CA ALA A 175 -40.50 4.97 -33.79
C ALA A 175 -40.19 6.08 -32.74
N PRO A 176 -41.14 6.96 -32.36
CA PRO A 176 -40.97 7.87 -31.23
C PRO A 176 -40.66 7.19 -29.90
N LEU A 177 -41.33 6.08 -29.55
CA LEU A 177 -41.09 5.34 -28.31
C LEU A 177 -39.69 4.70 -28.29
N GLU A 178 -39.27 4.12 -29.42
CA GLU A 178 -37.95 3.52 -29.56
C GLU A 178 -36.84 4.58 -29.44
N ALA A 179 -37.01 5.71 -30.15
CA ALA A 179 -36.09 6.85 -30.07
C ALA A 179 -35.99 7.43 -28.65
N ALA A 180 -37.11 7.55 -27.92
CA ALA A 180 -37.12 8.04 -26.55
C ALA A 180 -36.41 7.08 -25.59
N ARG A 181 -36.57 5.76 -25.76
CA ARG A 181 -35.84 4.75 -24.98
C ARG A 181 -34.34 4.77 -25.27
N GLU A 182 -33.94 4.89 -26.53
CA GLU A 182 -32.54 5.01 -26.92
C GLU A 182 -31.91 6.28 -26.34
N ALA A 183 -32.60 7.42 -26.44
CA ALA A 183 -32.19 8.66 -25.82
C ALA A 183 -32.02 8.54 -24.31
N GLN A 184 -32.96 7.89 -23.63
CA GLN A 184 -32.87 7.64 -22.18
C GLN A 184 -31.67 6.76 -21.85
N ALA A 185 -31.43 5.69 -22.62
CA ALA A 185 -30.27 4.81 -22.44
C ALA A 185 -28.95 5.57 -22.61
N MET A 186 -28.85 6.43 -23.64
CA MET A 186 -27.66 7.28 -23.87
C MET A 186 -27.43 8.27 -22.72
N VAL A 187 -28.49 8.89 -22.20
CA VAL A 187 -28.39 9.81 -21.06
C VAL A 187 -27.95 9.06 -19.80
N MET A 188 -28.51 7.88 -19.53
CA MET A 188 -28.12 7.05 -18.40
C MET A 188 -26.66 6.60 -18.48
N ALA A 189 -26.20 6.17 -19.66
CA ALA A 189 -24.80 5.82 -19.88
C ALA A 189 -23.87 6.98 -19.53
N LYS A 190 -24.17 8.20 -20.02
CA LYS A 190 -23.40 9.41 -19.70
C LYS A 190 -23.39 9.74 -18.21
N ILE A 191 -24.52 9.58 -17.51
CA ILE A 191 -24.59 9.78 -16.05
C ILE A 191 -23.66 8.79 -15.35
N THR A 192 -23.74 7.51 -15.70
CA THR A 192 -22.90 6.46 -15.11
C THR A 192 -21.41 6.71 -15.35
N ASP A 193 -21.03 7.17 -16.55
CA ASP A 193 -19.64 7.52 -16.85
C ASP A 193 -19.14 8.68 -15.98
N ILE A 194 -19.94 9.74 -15.83
CA ILE A 194 -19.61 10.89 -14.98
C ILE A 194 -19.51 10.46 -13.50
N GLU A 195 -20.44 9.63 -13.02
CA GLU A 195 -20.42 9.10 -11.66
C GLU A 195 -19.17 8.27 -11.38
N ASN A 196 -18.80 7.40 -12.32
CA ASN A 196 -17.62 6.54 -12.20
C ASN A 196 -16.34 7.39 -12.17
N LEU A 197 -16.25 8.40 -13.05
CA LEU A 197 -15.14 9.34 -13.07
C LEU A 197 -15.04 10.10 -11.74
N MET A 198 -16.15 10.61 -11.21
CA MET A 198 -16.18 11.38 -9.95
C MET A 198 -15.88 10.51 -8.72
N ARG A 199 -16.33 9.24 -8.70
CA ARG A 199 -16.15 8.34 -7.56
C ARG A 199 -14.68 7.99 -7.31
N GLY A 200 -13.89 7.86 -8.37
CA GLY A 200 -12.46 7.58 -8.30
C GLY A 200 -11.57 8.82 -8.30
N ALA A 201 -12.13 10.02 -8.45
CA ALA A 201 -11.33 11.21 -8.70
C ALA A 201 -10.62 11.76 -7.46
N ILE A 202 -9.36 12.16 -7.65
CA ILE A 202 -8.62 12.97 -6.68
C ILE A 202 -8.81 14.44 -7.03
N ILE A 203 -9.39 15.21 -6.12
CA ILE A 203 -9.55 16.65 -6.33
C ILE A 203 -8.23 17.35 -5.99
N ILE A 204 -7.62 17.96 -7.00
CA ILE A 204 -6.45 18.83 -6.83
C ILE A 204 -6.96 20.27 -6.68
N ASP A 205 -6.59 20.90 -5.56
CA ASP A 205 -6.86 22.31 -5.31
C ASP A 205 -5.60 23.13 -5.68
N ASP A 206 -5.77 24.03 -6.67
CA ASP A 206 -4.72 24.90 -7.23
C ASP A 206 -4.05 25.77 -6.15
N SER A 207 -4.74 26.02 -5.02
CA SER A 207 -4.27 26.89 -3.94
C SER A 207 -3.40 26.21 -2.88
N SER A 208 -3.42 24.87 -2.81
CA SER A 208 -2.94 24.13 -1.62
C SER A 208 -1.60 23.41 -1.79
N GLN A 209 -1.07 23.28 -3.01
CA GLN A 209 0.26 22.70 -3.24
C GLN A 209 1.39 23.70 -3.02
N SER A 210 1.45 24.23 -1.79
CA SER A 210 2.53 25.10 -1.29
C SER A 210 3.89 24.38 -1.14
N THR A 211 4.00 23.10 -1.54
CA THR A 211 5.21 22.27 -1.38
C THR A 211 6.23 22.43 -2.50
N SER A 212 5.88 23.09 -3.62
CA SER A 212 6.83 23.42 -4.69
C SER A 212 6.53 24.80 -5.28
N LYS A 213 6.71 25.83 -4.46
CA LYS A 213 6.62 27.24 -4.89
C LYS A 213 7.47 27.45 -6.14
N GLY A 214 6.82 27.72 -7.27
CA GLY A 214 7.49 28.05 -8.53
C GLY A 214 7.74 26.90 -9.50
N LYS A 215 7.30 25.66 -9.23
CA LYS A 215 7.32 24.57 -10.23
C LYS A 215 5.96 24.39 -10.89
N VAL A 216 5.97 23.95 -12.15
CA VAL A 216 4.77 23.61 -12.92
C VAL A 216 4.22 22.27 -12.45
N ASN A 217 3.00 22.27 -11.90
CA ASN A 217 2.27 21.07 -11.49
C ASN A 217 0.91 20.98 -12.21
N ILE A 218 0.17 19.91 -11.94
CA ILE A 218 -1.20 19.74 -12.42
C ILE A 218 -2.08 20.86 -11.84
N GLY A 219 -2.81 21.55 -12.70
CA GLY A 219 -3.62 22.73 -12.36
C GLY A 219 -2.95 24.06 -12.74
N THR A 220 -1.61 24.11 -12.78
CA THR A 220 -0.85 25.34 -13.03
C THR A 220 -1.04 25.84 -14.46
N LYS A 221 -1.22 27.16 -14.61
CA LYS A 221 -1.17 27.84 -15.90
C LYS A 221 0.25 28.26 -16.24
N VAL A 222 0.70 27.93 -17.44
CA VAL A 222 2.04 28.23 -17.96
C VAL A 222 1.95 29.02 -19.25
N ASN A 223 2.81 30.02 -19.38
CA ASN A 223 3.01 30.74 -20.64
C ASN A 223 4.32 30.27 -21.26
N LEU A 224 4.23 29.63 -22.42
CA LEU A 224 5.36 29.18 -23.20
C LEU A 224 5.62 30.16 -24.32
N LYS A 225 6.84 30.70 -24.38
CA LYS A 225 7.31 31.51 -25.50
C LYS A 225 8.13 30.64 -26.43
N ASN A 226 7.73 30.55 -27.70
CA ASN A 226 8.52 29.92 -28.74
C ASN A 226 9.74 30.81 -29.05
N LEU A 227 10.93 30.23 -29.03
CA LEU A 227 12.18 30.97 -29.26
C LEU A 227 12.42 31.30 -30.74
N ASP A 228 11.80 30.55 -31.66
CA ASP A 228 12.00 30.74 -33.11
C ASP A 228 11.17 31.91 -33.65
N ASN A 229 9.90 32.01 -33.24
CA ASN A 229 8.97 33.02 -33.75
C ASN A 229 8.54 34.06 -32.68
N ASN A 230 9.05 33.96 -31.45
CA ASN A 230 8.69 34.81 -30.31
C ASN A 230 7.21 34.81 -29.89
N GLU A 231 6.39 33.89 -30.41
CA GLU A 231 4.98 33.78 -30.03
C GLU A 231 4.83 33.21 -28.62
N VAL A 232 3.85 33.73 -27.87
CA VAL A 232 3.54 33.30 -26.51
C VAL A 232 2.20 32.56 -26.51
N HIS A 233 2.22 31.31 -26.05
CA HIS A 233 1.03 30.50 -25.88
C HIS A 233 0.78 30.22 -24.40
N SER A 234 -0.47 30.40 -23.99
CA SER A 234 -0.93 30.10 -22.63
C SER A 234 -1.54 28.71 -22.58
N PHE A 235 -1.01 27.86 -21.72
CA PHE A 235 -1.50 26.51 -21.49
C PHE A 235 -1.83 26.27 -20.02
N GLN A 236 -2.77 25.37 -19.76
CA GLN A 236 -3.03 24.84 -18.44
C GLN A 236 -2.70 23.35 -18.42
N LEU A 237 -1.84 22.94 -17.49
CA LEU A 237 -1.48 21.54 -17.34
C LEU A 237 -2.58 20.82 -16.56
N VAL A 238 -3.17 19.79 -17.16
CA VAL A 238 -4.29 19.03 -16.57
C VAL A 238 -4.08 17.53 -16.78
N ASP A 239 -4.87 16.70 -16.12
CA ASP A 239 -4.84 15.26 -16.37
C ASP A 239 -5.46 14.92 -17.75
N TYR A 240 -5.16 13.73 -18.28
CA TYR A 240 -5.67 13.25 -19.57
C TYR A 240 -7.19 13.37 -19.71
N HIS A 241 -7.94 13.11 -18.63
CA HIS A 241 -9.40 13.20 -18.61
C HIS A 241 -9.95 14.63 -18.76
N GLU A 242 -9.13 15.65 -18.57
CA GLU A 242 -9.51 17.07 -18.70
C GLU A 242 -8.87 17.77 -19.90
N ALA A 243 -8.02 17.06 -20.63
CA ALA A 243 -7.23 17.62 -21.70
C ALA A 243 -8.13 18.10 -22.85
N ASP A 244 -7.88 19.32 -23.28
CA ASP A 244 -8.60 19.98 -24.36
C ASP A 244 -7.62 20.96 -25.05
N PRO A 245 -6.86 20.47 -26.04
CA PRO A 245 -5.83 21.25 -26.73
C PRO A 245 -6.38 22.52 -27.37
N LEU A 246 -7.65 22.52 -27.81
CA LEU A 246 -8.29 23.66 -28.45
C LEU A 246 -8.47 24.83 -27.48
N ASN A 247 -8.74 24.53 -26.21
CA ASN A 247 -8.90 25.51 -25.14
C ASN A 247 -7.60 25.72 -24.34
N GLY A 248 -6.46 25.28 -24.86
CA GLY A 248 -5.16 25.41 -24.22
C GLY A 248 -4.97 24.53 -22.98
N LYS A 249 -5.78 23.48 -22.80
CA LYS A 249 -5.61 22.50 -21.71
C LYS A 249 -4.82 21.31 -22.22
N ILE A 250 -3.61 21.15 -21.70
CA ILE A 250 -2.68 20.11 -22.15
C ILE A 250 -2.59 19.01 -21.09
N SER A 251 -2.64 17.74 -21.52
CA SER A 251 -2.46 16.61 -20.61
C SER A 251 -1.02 16.52 -20.11
N VAL A 252 -0.84 16.10 -18.86
CA VAL A 252 0.48 15.74 -18.30
C VAL A 252 1.15 14.65 -19.13
N ASP A 253 0.38 13.77 -19.76
CA ASP A 253 0.90 12.66 -20.57
C ASP A 253 1.36 13.05 -21.98
N SER A 254 0.99 14.24 -22.45
CA SER A 254 1.39 14.73 -23.76
C SER A 254 2.90 15.01 -23.85
N PRO A 255 3.49 15.03 -25.07
CA PRO A 255 4.90 15.37 -25.25
C PRO A 255 5.26 16.72 -24.63
N VAL A 256 4.42 17.75 -24.82
CA VAL A 256 4.62 19.08 -24.22
C VAL A 256 4.49 19.01 -22.70
N GLY A 257 3.40 18.41 -22.20
CA GLY A 257 3.08 18.29 -20.78
C GLY A 257 4.17 17.60 -19.95
N LYS A 258 4.72 16.49 -20.46
CA LYS A 258 5.79 15.73 -19.79
C LYS A 258 7.06 16.55 -19.61
N ILE A 259 7.37 17.42 -20.57
CA ILE A 259 8.62 18.20 -20.57
C ILE A 259 8.51 19.41 -19.64
N ILE A 260 7.34 20.05 -19.60
CA ILE A 260 7.09 21.22 -18.74
C ILE A 260 6.82 20.85 -17.28
N LEU A 261 6.36 19.62 -17.01
CA LEU A 261 6.08 19.16 -15.65
C LEU A 261 7.32 19.29 -14.75
N GLY A 262 7.16 19.95 -13.60
CA GLY A 262 8.23 20.15 -12.62
C GLY A 262 9.28 21.21 -12.98
N LYS A 263 9.15 21.88 -14.13
CA LYS A 263 10.02 22.99 -14.54
C LYS A 263 9.66 24.29 -13.82
N SER A 264 10.57 25.24 -13.82
CA SER A 264 10.40 26.56 -13.19
C SER A 264 10.34 27.68 -14.23
N LYS A 265 9.96 28.88 -13.78
CA LYS A 265 10.05 30.10 -14.60
C LYS A 265 11.46 30.27 -15.19
N ASN A 266 11.53 30.71 -16.44
CA ASN A 266 12.72 30.91 -17.28
C ASN A 266 13.41 29.65 -17.79
N ASP A 267 12.95 28.44 -17.43
CA ASP A 267 13.51 27.21 -18.00
C ASP A 267 13.24 27.13 -19.51
N LYS A 268 14.21 26.58 -20.25
CA LYS A 268 14.09 26.24 -21.67
C LYS A 268 13.75 24.78 -21.83
N VAL A 269 12.85 24.47 -22.76
CA VAL A 269 12.34 23.13 -23.03
C VAL A 269 12.24 22.91 -24.54
N THR A 270 12.78 21.80 -25.02
CA THR A 270 12.75 21.43 -26.44
C THR A 270 11.68 20.37 -26.66
N VAL A 271 10.67 20.66 -27.48
CA VAL A 271 9.59 19.73 -27.82
C VAL A 271 9.89 19.12 -29.18
N LYS A 272 9.93 17.79 -29.23
CA LYS A 272 10.05 17.05 -30.49
C LYS A 272 8.72 17.00 -31.21
N SER A 273 8.66 17.58 -32.40
CA SER A 273 7.50 17.51 -33.30
C SER A 273 7.89 16.83 -34.61
N PRO A 274 6.98 16.13 -35.31
CA PRO A 274 7.26 15.59 -36.64
C PRO A 274 7.77 16.62 -37.65
N SER A 275 7.43 17.90 -37.45
CA SER A 275 7.84 19.03 -38.30
C SER A 275 9.19 19.66 -37.91
N GLY A 276 9.86 19.14 -36.87
CA GLY A 276 11.11 19.69 -36.34
C GLY A 276 11.08 19.89 -34.83
N ASP A 277 12.25 20.01 -34.21
CA ASP A 277 12.38 20.33 -32.79
C ASP A 277 12.05 21.82 -32.58
N ILE A 278 11.18 22.12 -31.62
CA ILE A 278 10.75 23.49 -31.30
C ILE A 278 11.21 23.83 -29.88
N ASP A 279 11.93 24.93 -29.73
CA ASP A 279 12.41 25.39 -28.42
C ASP A 279 11.43 26.40 -27.80
N TYR A 280 10.97 26.08 -26.59
CA TYR A 280 10.13 26.96 -25.78
C TYR A 280 10.86 27.43 -24.53
N GLN A 281 10.50 28.62 -24.05
CA GLN A 281 10.89 29.15 -22.74
C GLN A 281 9.66 29.41 -21.88
N ILE A 282 9.71 28.99 -20.62
CA ILE A 282 8.63 29.25 -19.65
C ILE A 282 8.73 30.71 -19.18
N VAL A 283 7.82 31.56 -19.64
CA VAL A 283 7.82 33.00 -19.29
C VAL A 283 7.24 33.24 -17.90
N SER A 284 6.16 32.53 -17.58
CA SER A 284 5.49 32.64 -16.30
C SER A 284 4.71 31.36 -16.01
N ASN A 285 4.71 30.97 -14.74
CA ASN A 285 3.81 30.00 -14.17
C ASN A 285 3.06 30.69 -13.03
N SER A 286 1.73 30.62 -13.07
CA SER A 286 0.87 31.17 -12.01
C SER A 286 -0.06 30.07 -11.53
N ASP A 287 0.01 29.80 -10.23
CA ASP A 287 -1.12 29.25 -9.49
C ASP A 287 -2.12 30.39 -9.39
N ARG A 288 -3.35 30.15 -9.83
CA ARG A 288 -4.30 31.20 -10.18
C ARG A 288 -4.74 32.05 -8.99
#